data_AF-A0A958GAZ1-F1
#
_entry.id   AF-A0A958GAZ1-F1
#
_cell.length_a   1.000
_cell.length_b   1.000
_cell.length_c   1.000
_cell.angle_alpha   90.00
_cell.angle_beta   90.00
_cell.angle_gamma   90.00
#
_symmetry.space_group_name_H-M   'P 1'
#
loop_
_entity.id
_entity.type
_entity.pdbx_description
1 polymer ?
#
loop_
_entity_poly.entity_id
_entity_poly.type
_entity_poly.pdbx_seq_one_letter_code
_entity_poly.pdbx_strand_id
1 'polypeptide(L)'
;TVVAMMARRQAEPIHTFAVGVAEQSFNELPYAKMVADRYGTRHHEACAEANLIANLPRMIWHLDEPSDPIAACMFYAARLA
;
A
#
# COMPACT_ATOMS: atom_id res chain seq x y z
N THR A 1 11.03 10.56 -6.94
CA THR A 1 10.12 9.84 -6.01
C THR A 1 10.77 9.68 -4.65
N VAL A 2 9.99 9.64 -3.58
CA VAL A 2 10.47 9.55 -2.18
C VAL A 2 11.31 8.29 -1.94
N VAL A 3 10.88 7.14 -2.47
CA VAL A 3 11.61 5.86 -2.43
C VAL A 3 13.04 6.00 -2.96
N ALA A 4 13.22 6.67 -4.10
CA ALA A 4 14.54 6.89 -4.70
C ALA A 4 15.46 7.71 -3.79
N MET A 5 14.92 8.71 -3.09
CA MET A 5 15.69 9.54 -2.16
C MET A 5 16.06 8.77 -0.89
N MET A 6 15.14 7.95 -0.37
CA MET A 6 15.37 7.12 0.80
C MET A 6 16.39 6.01 0.54
N ALA A 7 16.24 5.29 -0.59
CA ALA A 7 17.13 4.19 -0.97
C ALA A 7 18.59 4.65 -1.16
N ARG A 8 18.80 5.87 -1.65
CA ARG A 8 20.16 6.44 -1.80
C ARG A 8 20.82 6.86 -0.48
N ARG A 9 20.06 6.93 0.61
CA ARG A 9 20.53 7.43 1.93
C ARG A 9 20.60 6.36 3.00
N GLN A 10 20.08 5.16 2.75
CA GLN A 10 20.18 4.04 3.69
C GLN A 10 21.24 3.04 3.26
N ALA A 11 21.90 2.42 4.24
CA ALA A 11 22.86 1.34 4.01
C ALA A 11 22.17 -0.01 3.76
N GLU A 12 20.96 -0.19 4.31
CA GLU A 12 20.15 -1.38 4.11
C GLU A 12 18.94 -1.09 3.19
N PRO A 13 18.44 -2.11 2.48
CA PRO A 13 17.18 -2.02 1.75
C PRO A 13 16.02 -1.51 2.60
N ILE A 14 15.39 -0.42 2.15
CA ILE A 14 14.19 0.12 2.79
C ILE A 14 12.99 -0.81 2.56
N HIS A 15 12.09 -0.85 3.54
CA HIS A 15 10.80 -1.53 3.38
C HIS A 15 9.85 -0.66 2.57
N THR A 16 9.20 -1.23 1.56
CA THR A 16 8.16 -0.57 0.77
C THR A 16 6.91 -1.43 0.76
N PHE A 17 5.75 -0.78 0.87
CA PHE A 17 4.45 -1.46 0.93
C PHE A 17 3.57 -0.93 -0.20
N ALA A 18 2.91 -1.82 -0.92
CA ALA A 18 1.95 -1.47 -1.94
C ALA A 18 0.67 -2.30 -1.76
N VAL A 19 -0.48 -1.66 -1.97
CA VAL A 19 -1.77 -2.31 -1.95
C VAL A 19 -2.45 -2.08 -3.29
N GLY A 20 -2.77 -3.18 -3.97
CA GLY A 20 -3.51 -3.17 -5.23
C GLY A 20 -4.97 -3.57 -5.05
N VAL A 21 -5.68 -3.61 -6.16
CA VAL A 21 -7.05 -4.13 -6.27
C VAL A 21 -7.08 -5.23 -7.33
N ALA A 22 -8.09 -6.10 -7.25
CA ALA A 22 -8.25 -7.22 -8.19
C ALA A 22 -8.54 -6.76 -9.63
N GLU A 23 -9.17 -5.59 -9.78
CA GLU A 23 -9.47 -4.99 -11.08
C GLU A 23 -8.16 -4.53 -11.75
N GLN A 24 -7.76 -5.23 -12.82
CA GLN A 24 -6.44 -4.99 -13.43
C GLN A 24 -6.27 -3.56 -13.96
N SER A 25 -7.35 -2.93 -14.42
CA SER A 25 -7.33 -1.54 -14.90
C SER A 25 -6.91 -0.52 -13.84
N PHE A 26 -7.06 -0.87 -12.56
CA PHE A 26 -6.69 -0.04 -11.41
C PHE A 26 -5.56 -0.65 -10.58
N ASN A 27 -4.93 -1.74 -11.05
CA ASN A 27 -3.89 -2.42 -10.31
C ASN A 27 -2.53 -1.74 -10.53
N GLU A 28 -2.07 -1.02 -9.50
CA GLU A 28 -0.78 -0.32 -9.54
C GLU A 28 0.42 -1.17 -9.07
N LEU A 29 0.18 -2.39 -8.57
CA LEU A 29 1.24 -3.28 -8.08
C LEU A 29 2.36 -3.53 -9.09
N PRO A 30 2.10 -3.74 -10.40
CA PRO A 30 3.18 -3.91 -11.37
C PRO A 30 4.13 -2.72 -11.43
N TYR A 31 3.60 -1.49 -11.32
CA TYR A 31 4.41 -0.27 -11.31
C TYR A 31 5.17 -0.10 -9.99
N ALA A 32 4.54 -0.44 -8.85
CA ALA A 32 5.20 -0.44 -7.56
C ALA A 32 6.41 -1.41 -7.55
N LYS A 33 6.22 -2.61 -8.11
CA LYS A 33 7.27 -3.60 -8.29
C LYS A 33 8.41 -3.09 -9.17
N MET A 34 8.12 -2.41 -10.29
CA MET A 34 9.15 -1.81 -11.14
C MET A 34 10.03 -0.81 -10.36
N VAL A 35 9.44 -0.02 -9.46
CA VAL A 35 10.19 0.92 -8.61
C VAL A 35 11.00 0.17 -7.55
N ALA A 36 10.41 -0.85 -6.92
CA ALA A 36 11.08 -1.67 -5.93
C ALA A 36 12.32 -2.38 -6.51
N ASP A 37 12.17 -3.00 -7.68
CA ASP A 37 13.25 -3.69 -8.39
C ASP A 37 14.36 -2.70 -8.80
N ARG A 38 13.99 -1.48 -9.23
CA ARG A 38 14.94 -0.44 -9.61
C ARG A 38 15.82 0.05 -8.45
N TYR A 39 15.27 0.10 -7.24
CA TYR A 39 15.95 0.66 -6.06
C TYR A 39 16.33 -0.39 -5.00
N GLY A 40 16.10 -1.67 -5.27
CA GLY A 40 16.49 -2.78 -4.39
C GLY A 40 15.81 -2.76 -3.03
N THR A 41 14.51 -2.45 -2.98
CA THR A 41 13.76 -2.34 -1.69
C THR A 41 13.25 -3.71 -1.20
N ARG A 42 13.08 -3.88 0.11
CA ARG A 42 12.31 -5.00 0.69
C ARG A 42 10.81 -4.74 0.45
N HIS A 43 10.29 -5.24 -0.66
CA HIS A 43 8.95 -4.94 -1.13
C HIS A 43 7.89 -5.89 -0.58
N HIS A 44 6.78 -5.33 -0.13
CA HIS A 44 5.60 -6.04 0.38
C HIS A 44 4.39 -5.61 -0.43
N GLU A 45 3.60 -6.58 -0.87
CA GLU A 45 2.39 -6.34 -1.67
C GLU A 45 1.19 -7.00 -1.00
N ALA A 46 0.04 -6.34 -1.10
CA ALA A 46 -1.25 -6.95 -0.79
C ALA A 46 -2.30 -6.56 -1.82
N CYS A 47 -3.36 -7.35 -1.91
CA CYS A 47 -4.56 -7.00 -2.65
C CYS A 47 -5.67 -6.68 -1.66
N ALA A 48 -6.33 -5.53 -1.81
CA ALA A 48 -7.50 -5.19 -1.02
C ALA A 48 -8.65 -6.13 -1.38
N GLU A 49 -9.17 -6.86 -0.39
CA GLU A 49 -10.32 -7.74 -0.58
C GLU A 49 -11.65 -6.98 -0.51
N ALA A 50 -12.65 -7.47 -1.24
CA ALA A 50 -13.96 -6.81 -1.36
C ALA A 50 -14.83 -6.83 -0.09
N ASN A 51 -14.35 -7.40 1.04
CA ASN A 51 -15.09 -7.33 2.30
C ASN A 51 -14.89 -5.99 3.03
N LEU A 52 -15.04 -4.91 2.28
CA LEU A 52 -14.90 -3.55 2.78
C LEU A 52 -16.02 -3.22 3.77
N ILE A 53 -17.22 -3.75 3.54
CA ILE A 53 -18.40 -3.51 4.38
C ILE A 53 -18.15 -3.97 5.82
N ALA A 54 -17.52 -5.13 6.03
CA ALA A 54 -17.21 -5.61 7.38
C ALA A 54 -16.16 -4.76 8.09
N ASN A 55 -15.23 -4.15 7.35
CA ASN A 55 -14.17 -3.32 7.91
C ASN A 55 -14.56 -1.85 8.04
N LEU A 56 -15.59 -1.40 7.33
CA LEU A 56 -16.02 0.00 7.25
C LEU A 56 -16.24 0.65 8.63
N PRO A 57 -16.90 0.00 9.63
CA PRO A 57 -17.04 0.61 10.95
C PRO A 57 -15.68 0.85 11.64
N ARG A 58 -14.73 -0.08 11.50
CA ARG A 58 -13.37 0.09 12.06
C ARG A 58 -12.59 1.17 11.33
N MET A 59 -12.74 1.25 10.01
CA MET A 59 -12.09 2.28 9.20
C MET A 59 -12.59 3.67 9.60
N ILE A 60 -13.91 3.87 9.69
CA ILE A 60 -14.51 5.14 10.15
C ILE A 60 -14.03 5.48 11.56
N TRP A 61 -13.98 4.51 12.46
CA TRP A 61 -13.46 4.71 13.82
C TRP A 61 -12.00 5.21 13.84
N HIS A 62 -11.14 4.67 12.96
CA HIS A 62 -9.73 5.09 12.87
C HIS A 62 -9.53 6.43 12.17
N LEU A 63 -10.41 6.77 11.22
CA LEU A 63 -10.34 8.01 10.46
C LEU A 63 -10.93 9.20 11.22
N ASP A 64 -11.88 8.94 12.12
CA ASP A 64 -12.72 9.97 12.78
C ASP A 64 -13.53 10.81 11.76
N GLU A 65 -13.76 10.25 10.57
CA GLU A 65 -14.53 10.83 9.47
C GLU A 65 -15.14 9.71 8.59
N PRO A 66 -16.10 10.03 7.69
CA PRO A 66 -16.60 9.07 6.70
C PRO A 66 -15.46 8.52 5.83
N SER A 67 -15.49 7.22 5.56
CA SER A 67 -14.45 6.57 4.74
C SER A 67 -14.66 6.79 3.25
N ASP A 68 -13.55 6.83 2.51
CA ASP A 68 -13.50 6.73 1.05
C ASP A 68 -12.82 5.42 0.59
N PRO A 69 -12.79 5.13 -0.73
CA PRO A 69 -12.09 3.95 -1.26
C PRO A 69 -10.56 3.97 -1.10
N ILE A 70 -9.92 5.13 -0.94
CA ILE A 70 -8.47 5.22 -0.75
C ILE A 70 -8.09 4.79 0.67
N ALA A 71 -8.90 5.16 1.65
CA ALA A 71 -8.72 4.78 3.04
C ALA A 71 -8.77 3.26 3.24
N ALA A 72 -9.47 2.53 2.37
CA ALA A 72 -9.41 1.07 2.31
C ALA A 72 -7.97 0.58 2.08
N CYS A 73 -7.33 1.06 1.01
CA CYS A 73 -5.96 0.67 0.68
C CYS A 73 -5.00 1.00 1.83
N MET A 74 -5.17 2.15 2.48
CA MET A 74 -4.37 2.53 3.65
C MET A 74 -4.61 1.62 4.86
N PHE A 75 -5.86 1.24 5.12
CA PHE A 75 -6.20 0.31 6.19
C PHE A 75 -5.57 -1.08 5.97
N TYR A 76 -5.54 -1.57 4.72
CA TYR A 76 -4.85 -2.81 4.38
C TYR A 76 -3.32 -2.66 4.48
N ALA A 77 -2.75 -1.55 4.03
CA ALA A 77 -1.32 -1.29 4.11
C ALA A 77 -0.84 -1.28 5.57
N ALA A 78 -1.62 -0.66 6.47
CA ALA A 78 -1.31 -0.61 7.89
C ALA A 78 -1.27 -2.00 8.57
N ARG A 79 -1.93 -3.01 7.99
CA ARG A 79 -1.94 -4.39 8.51
C ARG A 79 -0.80 -5.26 7.99
N LEU A 80 0.01 -4.76 7.06
CA LEU A 80 1.21 -5.43 6.57
C LEU A 80 2.44 -5.19 7.47
N ALA A 81 2.34 -4.25 8.41
CA ALA A 81 3.40 -3.88 9.34
C ALA A 81 3.28 -4.59 10.70
#